data_AF-A0A7C9GM77-F1
#
_entry.id   AF-A0A7C9GM77-F1
#
_cell.length_a   1.000
_cell.length_b   1.000
_cell.length_c   1.000
_cell.angle_alpha   90.00
_cell.angle_beta   90.00
_cell.angle_gamma   90.00
#
_symmetry.space_group_name_H-M   'P 1'
#
loop_
_entity.id
_entity.type
_entity.pdbx_description
1 polymer ?
#
loop_
_entity_poly.entity_id
_entity_poly.type
_entity_poly.pdbx_seq_one_letter_code
_entity_poly.pdbx_strand_id
1 'polypeptide(L)'
;MNHFIPESGAECRVDHQVFQALLIWINRRHPNKSARWKQKRYFRRLGLRQWTFFSMFRNVKGEQGYLDLFSMASTPIIRHIKIRANATPYDPTYRQYFERRARIR
;
A
#
# COMPACT_ATOMS: atom_id res chain seq x y z
N MET A 1 -17.63 2.27 19.19
CA MET A 1 -16.41 1.49 18.86
C MET A 1 -16.71 0.71 17.60
N ASN A 2 -16.24 1.18 16.43
CA ASN A 2 -16.41 0.44 15.18
C ASN A 2 -15.14 -0.36 14.94
N HIS A 3 -15.21 -1.66 15.19
CA HIS A 3 -14.18 -2.62 14.82
C HIS A 3 -14.20 -2.73 13.29
N PHE A 4 -13.19 -2.15 12.64
CA PHE A 4 -13.05 -2.08 11.19
C PHE A 4 -12.34 -3.34 10.70
N ILE A 5 -13.07 -4.23 10.01
CA ILE A 5 -12.46 -5.37 9.31
C ILE A 5 -12.15 -4.91 7.87
N PRO A 6 -10.87 -4.83 7.47
CA PRO A 6 -10.50 -4.43 6.13
C PRO A 6 -10.86 -5.53 5.11
N GLU A 7 -11.48 -5.14 4.00
CA GLU A 7 -11.61 -5.96 2.78
C GLU A 7 -10.21 -6.14 2.19
N SER A 8 -9.47 -7.10 2.75
CA SER A 8 -8.02 -7.22 2.64
C SER A 8 -7.56 -7.98 1.38
N GLY A 9 -8.49 -8.45 0.54
CA GLY A 9 -8.19 -9.40 -0.53
C GLY A 9 -7.47 -8.81 -1.75
N ALA A 10 -7.86 -7.63 -2.22
CA ALA A 10 -7.33 -7.08 -3.48
C ALA A 10 -5.90 -6.54 -3.32
N GLU A 11 -5.62 -5.86 -2.21
CA GLU A 11 -4.29 -5.29 -1.90
C GLU A 11 -3.27 -6.40 -1.67
N CYS A 12 -3.65 -7.48 -0.96
CA CYS A 12 -2.81 -8.65 -0.79
C CYS A 12 -2.45 -9.32 -2.12
N ARG A 13 -3.37 -9.35 -3.09
CA ARG A 13 -3.11 -9.96 -4.41
C ARG A 13 -2.07 -9.19 -5.20
N VAL A 14 -2.13 -7.86 -5.18
CA VAL A 14 -1.15 -7.01 -5.87
C VAL A 14 0.22 -7.09 -5.19
N ASP A 15 0.27 -6.99 -3.86
CA ASP A 15 1.52 -7.16 -3.10
C ASP A 15 2.15 -8.55 -3.38
N HIS A 16 1.34 -9.60 -3.50
CA HIS A 16 1.81 -10.93 -3.87
C HIS A 16 2.39 -10.98 -5.28
N GLN A 17 1.72 -10.39 -6.27
CA GLN A 17 2.22 -10.36 -7.66
C GLN A 17 3.54 -9.58 -7.77
N VAL A 18 3.64 -8.45 -7.09
CA VAL A 18 4.88 -7.66 -7.03
C VAL A 18 6.00 -8.48 -6.38
N PHE A 19 5.72 -9.17 -5.28
CA PHE A 19 6.69 -10.04 -4.62
C PHE A 19 7.20 -11.17 -5.55
N GLN A 20 6.31 -11.83 -6.29
CA GLN A 20 6.69 -12.86 -7.25
C GLN A 20 7.56 -12.31 -8.38
N ALA A 21 7.19 -11.16 -8.95
CA ALA A 21 7.98 -10.50 -9.99
C ALA A 21 9.39 -10.16 -9.52
N LEU A 22 9.53 -9.68 -8.28
CA LEU A 22 10.82 -9.40 -7.66
C LEU A 22 11.66 -10.67 -7.47
N LEU A 23 11.06 -11.76 -6.98
CA LEU A 23 11.78 -13.03 -6.82
C LEU A 23 12.29 -13.58 -8.15
N ILE A 24 11.47 -13.55 -9.21
CA ILE A 24 11.88 -13.96 -10.56
C ILE A 24 13.06 -13.10 -11.03
N TRP A 25 12.96 -11.78 -10.87
CA TRP A 25 14.04 -10.87 -11.26
C TRP A 25 15.34 -11.11 -10.49
N ILE A 26 15.27 -11.30 -9.16
CA ILE A 26 16.45 -11.61 -8.33
C ILE A 26 17.08 -12.95 -8.75
N ASN A 27 16.25 -13.97 -9.01
CA ASN A 27 16.72 -15.29 -9.43
C ASN A 27 17.40 -15.24 -10.79
N ARG A 28 16.85 -14.46 -11.74
CA ARG A 28 17.47 -14.23 -13.05
C ARG A 28 18.77 -13.44 -12.95
N ARG A 29 18.84 -12.45 -12.05
CA ARG A 29 20.04 -11.61 -11.87
C ARG A 29 21.17 -12.36 -11.16
N HIS A 30 20.84 -13.33 -10.31
CA HIS A 30 21.80 -14.09 -9.52
C HIS A 30 21.52 -15.60 -9.57
N PRO A 31 21.68 -16.25 -10.74
CA PRO A 31 21.37 -17.68 -10.89
C PRO A 31 22.22 -18.56 -9.96
N ASN A 32 23.50 -18.21 -9.78
CA ASN A 32 24.47 -18.99 -9.01
C ASN A 32 24.53 -18.63 -7.52
N LYS A 33 23.64 -17.75 -7.03
CA LYS A 33 23.61 -17.36 -5.61
C LYS A 33 22.48 -18.07 -4.88
N SER A 34 22.78 -18.49 -3.65
CA SER A 34 21.80 -19.16 -2.78
C SER A 34 20.64 -18.23 -2.42
N ALA A 35 19.49 -18.83 -2.11
CA ALA A 35 18.30 -18.11 -1.65
C ALA A 35 18.59 -17.25 -0.41
N ARG A 36 19.42 -17.75 0.52
CA ARG A 36 19.84 -17.01 1.72
C ARG A 36 20.65 -15.74 1.39
N TRP A 37 21.53 -15.82 0.39
CA TRP A 37 22.29 -14.64 -0.06
C TRP A 37 21.35 -13.60 -0.69
N LYS A 38 20.43 -14.05 -1.55
CA LYS A 38 19.42 -13.20 -2.18
C LYS A 38 18.54 -12.51 -1.14
N GLN A 39 18.10 -13.26 -0.12
CA GLN A 39 17.35 -12.73 1.01
C GLN A 39 18.12 -11.61 1.71
N LYS A 40 19.36 -11.88 2.13
CA LYS A 40 20.20 -10.88 2.84
C LYS A 40 20.52 -9.65 1.97
N ARG A 41 20.61 -9.82 0.65
CA ARG A 41 20.96 -8.74 -0.29
C ARG A 41 19.80 -7.80 -0.59
N TYR A 42 18.59 -8.33 -0.75
CA TYR A 42 17.44 -7.57 -1.25
C TYR A 42 16.32 -7.38 -0.23
N PHE A 43 16.32 -8.13 0.86
CA PHE A 43 15.26 -8.09 1.85
C PHE A 43 15.81 -7.79 3.24
N ARG A 44 15.12 -6.90 3.95
CA ARG A 44 15.42 -6.56 5.35
C ARG A 44 14.21 -6.82 6.24
N ARG A 45 14.48 -6.84 7.53
CA ARG A 45 13.46 -6.74 8.57
C ARG A 45 13.22 -5.27 8.89
N LEU A 46 11.95 -4.87 8.92
CA LEU A 46 11.52 -3.55 9.35
C LEU A 46 10.47 -3.74 10.46
N GLY A 47 10.88 -3.61 11.71
CA GLY A 47 10.04 -3.89 12.88
C GLY A 47 9.56 -5.35 12.91
N LEU A 48 8.24 -5.53 12.90
CA LEU A 48 7.57 -6.84 12.84
C LEU A 48 7.48 -7.41 11.41
N ARG A 49 7.67 -6.57 10.38
CA ARG A 49 7.58 -6.98 8.98
C ARG A 49 8.89 -7.59 8.51
N GLN A 50 8.83 -8.86 8.11
CA GLN A 50 9.92 -9.54 7.42
C GLN A 50 9.73 -9.41 5.90
N TRP A 51 10.78 -9.71 5.11
CA TRP A 51 10.72 -9.68 3.64
C TRP A 51 10.39 -8.30 3.05
N THR A 52 10.85 -7.22 3.68
CA THR A 52 10.72 -5.89 3.09
C THR A 52 11.82 -5.72 2.04
N PHE A 53 11.43 -5.63 0.76
CA PHE A 53 12.37 -5.37 -0.32
C PHE A 53 12.97 -3.98 -0.15
N PHE A 54 14.29 -3.87 -0.23
CA PHE A 54 14.98 -2.60 -0.10
C PHE A 54 16.09 -2.46 -1.14
N SER A 55 16.40 -1.21 -1.48
CA SER A 55 17.57 -0.85 -2.26
C SER A 55 18.39 0.20 -1.50
N MET A 56 19.71 0.09 -1.53
CA MET A 56 20.56 1.17 -1.03
C MET A 56 20.73 2.22 -2.12
N PHE A 57 20.58 3.48 -1.76
CA PHE A 57 20.90 4.60 -2.64
C PHE A 57 21.91 5.52 -1.96
N ARG A 58 22.69 6.23 -2.76
CA ARG A 58 23.60 7.27 -2.29
C ARG A 58 23.10 8.60 -2.82
N ASN A 59 22.89 9.57 -1.94
CA ASN A 59 22.46 10.89 -2.37
C ASN A 59 23.65 11.70 -2.92
N VAL A 60 23.36 12.86 -3.52
CA VAL A 60 24.38 13.78 -4.06
C VAL A 60 25.34 14.28 -2.98
N LYS A 61 24.91 14.29 -1.71
CA LYS A 61 25.72 14.64 -0.53
C LYS A 61 26.60 13.49 -0.03
N GLY A 62 26.56 12.32 -0.68
CA GLY A 62 27.38 11.16 -0.34
C GLY A 62 26.84 10.28 0.79
N GLU A 63 25.67 10.61 1.35
CA GLU A 63 25.00 9.85 2.42
C GLU A 63 24.35 8.59 1.85
N GLN A 64 24.42 7.49 2.60
CA GLN A 64 23.80 6.22 2.24
C GLN A 64 22.43 6.11 2.92
N GLY A 65 21.40 5.84 2.11
CA GLY A 65 20.04 5.62 2.56
C GLY A 65 19.49 4.27 2.10
N TYR A 66 18.41 3.85 2.73
CA TYR A 66 17.62 2.69 2.32
C TYR A 66 16.31 3.17 1.72
N LEU A 67 15.98 2.66 0.53
CA LEU A 67 14.68 2.83 -0.10
C LEU A 67 13.94 1.51 0.03
N ASP A 68 12.92 1.50 0.89
CA ASP A 68 12.07 0.33 1.11
C ASP A 68 10.88 0.35 0.15
N LEU A 69 10.50 -0.82 -0.36
CA LEU A 69 9.33 -0.95 -1.20
C LEU A 69 8.06 -0.76 -0.36
N PHE A 70 7.26 0.21 -0.77
CA PHE A 70 5.95 0.51 -0.20
C PHE A 70 5.02 -0.72 -0.30
N SER A 71 4.30 -1.06 0.78
CA SER A 71 3.28 -2.12 0.74
C SER A 71 1.95 -1.51 0.39
N MET A 72 1.27 -2.06 -0.61
CA MET A 72 -0.08 -1.58 -0.92
C MET A 72 -1.06 -1.88 0.22
N ALA A 73 -0.89 -3.02 0.89
CA ALA A 73 -1.64 -3.38 2.10
C ALA A 73 -1.42 -2.45 3.32
N SER A 74 -0.45 -1.52 3.25
CA SER A 74 -0.29 -0.49 4.29
C SER A 74 -1.13 0.77 4.02
N THR A 75 -1.76 0.86 2.84
CA THR A 75 -2.63 1.98 2.50
C THR A 75 -3.98 1.78 3.19
N PRO A 76 -4.46 2.73 4.01
CA PRO A 76 -5.79 2.63 4.58
C PRO A 76 -6.85 2.75 3.47
N ILE A 77 -7.78 1.80 3.40
CA ILE A 77 -8.93 1.87 2.49
C ILE A 77 -9.89 2.97 2.99
N ILE A 78 -9.79 4.16 2.40
CA ILE A 78 -10.71 5.26 2.67
C ILE A 78 -11.94 5.11 1.78
N ARG A 79 -13.07 4.72 2.37
CA ARG A 79 -14.35 4.64 1.65
C ARG A 79 -15.03 5.99 1.63
N HIS A 80 -15.05 6.64 0.47
CA HIS A 80 -15.86 7.81 0.25
C HIS A 80 -17.33 7.41 0.06
N ILE A 81 -18.23 7.94 0.90
CA ILE A 81 -19.67 7.77 0.70
C ILE A 81 -20.05 8.51 -0.59
N LYS A 82 -20.52 7.79 -1.62
CA LYS A 82 -20.97 8.40 -2.88
C LYS A 82 -22.15 9.34 -2.63
N ILE A 83 -22.17 10.49 -3.33
CA ILE A 83 -23.35 11.37 -3.35
C ILE A 83 -24.48 10.61 -4.07
N ARG A 84 -25.72 10.72 -3.59
CA ARG A 84 -26.87 10.23 -4.35
C ARG A 84 -26.89 10.96 -5.70
N ALA A 85 -26.87 10.22 -6.81
CA ALA A 85 -26.75 10.81 -8.15
C ALA A 85 -27.87 11.81 -8.47
N ASN A 86 -29.09 11.54 -7.99
CA ASN A 86 -30.25 12.41 -8.19
C ASN A 86 -30.29 13.60 -7.21
N ALA A 87 -29.43 13.62 -6.18
CA ALA A 87 -29.44 14.69 -5.20
C ALA A 87 -28.70 15.92 -5.74
N THR A 88 -29.45 16.94 -6.12
CA THR A 88 -28.91 18.24 -6.53
C THR A 88 -28.94 19.24 -5.36
N PRO A 89 -27.91 20.10 -5.19
CA PRO A 89 -27.87 21.08 -4.09
C PRO A 89 -29.00 22.12 -4.12
N TYR A 90 -29.63 22.29 -5.28
CA TYR A 90 -30.66 23.31 -5.53
C TYR A 90 -32.08 22.77 -5.40
N ASP A 91 -32.25 21.45 -5.26
CA ASP A 91 -33.55 20.84 -5.06
C ASP A 91 -33.90 20.83 -3.56
N PRO A 92 -35.02 21.48 -3.15
CA PRO A 92 -35.45 21.56 -1.76
C PRO A 92 -35.61 20.20 -1.08
N THR A 93 -35.94 19.14 -1.85
CA THR A 93 -36.15 17.78 -1.33
C THR A 93 -34.85 17.16 -0.78
N TYR A 94 -33.69 17.60 -1.24
CA TYR A 94 -32.38 17.09 -0.80
C TYR A 94 -31.69 17.97 0.24
N ARG A 95 -32.32 19.06 0.69
CA ARG A 95 -31.75 19.98 1.70
C ARG A 95 -31.33 19.26 2.97
N GLN A 96 -32.23 18.45 3.54
CA GLN A 96 -31.94 17.67 4.76
C GLN A 96 -30.83 16.62 4.55
N TYR A 97 -30.70 16.09 3.33
CA TYR A 97 -29.64 15.15 2.97
C TYR A 97 -28.26 15.83 2.99
N PHE A 98 -28.14 17.04 2.43
CA PHE A 98 -26.89 17.82 2.46
C PHE A 98 -26.56 18.35 3.86
N GLU A 99 -27.56 18.81 4.63
CA GLU A 99 -27.38 19.25 6.02
C GLU A 99 -26.86 18.13 6.93
N ARG A 100 -27.43 16.93 6.83
CA ARG A 100 -26.95 15.76 7.58
C ARG A 100 -25.53 15.39 7.22
N ARG A 101 -25.17 15.49 5.94
CA ARG A 101 -23.82 15.18 5.45
C ARG A 101 -22.79 16.20 5.90
N ALA A 102 -23.16 17.47 5.99
CA ALA A 102 -22.29 18.53 6.50
C ALA A 102 -21.93 18.32 7.99
N ARG A 103 -22.81 17.72 8.79
CA ARG A 103 -22.56 17.40 10.21
C ARG A 103 -21.65 16.18 10.44
N ILE A 104 -21.55 15.29 9.46
CA ILE A 104 -20.76 14.04 9.55
C ILE A 104 -19.29 14.28 9.15
N ARG A 105 -19.01 15.44 8.55
CA ARG A 105 -17.69 15.84 8.08
C ARG A 105 -16.93 16.56 9.19
#